data_AF-A0A532TU96-F1
#
_entry.id   AF-A0A532TU96-F1
#
_cell.length_a   1.000
_cell.length_b   1.000
_cell.length_c   1.000
_cell.angle_alpha   90.00
_cell.angle_beta   90.00
_cell.angle_gamma   90.00
#
_symmetry.space_group_name_H-M   'P 1'
#
loop_
_entity.id
_entity.type
_entity.pdbx_description
1 polymer ?
#
loop_
_entity_poly.entity_id
_entity_poly.type
_entity_poly.pdbx_seq_one_letter_code
_entity_poly.pdbx_strand_id
1 'polypeptide(L)'
;MVKYYKQIIEDNMANKINIAIIGIGDCASALIQGVENYKKNPDKIIGLLPEIKQYSVNNINFVLGIDVNSNKVGKDLSEAIFIEPNCNIKLFEPKFLDAPVIKGPVKDGLNSNIKKIIPLDNNQLDSDVSKEIKKKNVDVAVILLPTGSHNAVKFYAMAALNAGACVINGMPSYVAKDPEIVKKAEDLSLSLIGDDVKSQIGATIIHRSLANLFPMRGAILDRTIQLDWGGSSDFCNLLTPRANGKLVYEEGKRQAKTEAVVANLQNKDTIECQISAVDYIPFLKNQKEAYMRLEGRIFGGAPVRVDITMFVEDGNNSAGVIADCIRVSKIAKDRKIGGVLHSACSFFNKHPPEQLEDYVAKIRLVEFIENKRER
;
A
#
# COMPACT_ATOMS: atom_id res chain seq x y z
N MET A 1 -3.11 -22.79 28.39
CA MET A 1 -2.88 -22.14 27.07
C MET A 1 -3.88 -22.60 26.00
N VAL A 2 -4.01 -23.89 25.69
CA VAL A 2 -4.88 -24.39 24.60
C VAL A 2 -6.38 -24.01 24.75
N LYS A 3 -6.94 -24.05 25.97
CA LYS A 3 -8.34 -23.62 26.23
C LYS A 3 -8.56 -22.11 26.05
N TYR A 4 -7.57 -21.28 26.38
CA TYR A 4 -7.65 -19.82 26.26
C TYR A 4 -7.63 -19.38 24.79
N TYR A 5 -6.80 -20.04 23.96
CA TYR A 5 -6.82 -19.84 22.51
C TYR A 5 -8.13 -20.32 21.86
N LYS A 6 -8.70 -21.43 22.34
CA LYS A 6 -9.97 -21.95 21.79
C LYS A 6 -11.15 -21.01 22.03
N GLN A 7 -11.24 -20.43 23.23
CA GLN A 7 -12.32 -19.51 23.60
C GLN A 7 -12.21 -18.16 22.88
N ILE A 8 -10.98 -17.65 22.68
CA ILE A 8 -10.73 -16.47 21.82
C ILE A 8 -11.08 -16.73 20.35
N ILE A 9 -10.90 -17.95 19.84
CA ILE A 9 -11.29 -18.31 18.47
C ILE A 9 -12.82 -18.38 18.32
N GLU A 10 -13.53 -18.91 19.32
CA GLU A 10 -15.00 -18.99 19.32
C GLU A 10 -15.65 -17.60 19.46
N ASP A 11 -15.13 -16.70 20.31
CA ASP A 11 -15.60 -15.31 20.39
C ASP A 11 -15.19 -14.46 19.16
N ASN A 12 -14.06 -14.77 18.49
CA ASN A 12 -13.60 -14.05 17.29
C ASN A 12 -14.36 -14.39 16.01
N MET A 13 -15.07 -15.53 15.93
CA MET A 13 -15.87 -15.89 14.76
C MET A 13 -17.07 -14.95 14.55
N ALA A 14 -17.48 -14.20 15.57
CA ALA A 14 -18.61 -13.27 15.51
C ALA A 14 -18.27 -11.89 14.88
N ASN A 15 -17.00 -11.48 14.88
CA ASN A 15 -16.58 -10.16 14.40
C ASN A 15 -15.74 -10.26 13.12
N LYS A 16 -16.41 -10.51 12.00
CA LYS A 16 -15.81 -10.40 10.66
C LYS A 16 -15.55 -8.93 10.31
N ILE A 17 -14.53 -8.70 9.48
CA ILE A 17 -14.20 -7.42 8.86
C ILE A 17 -14.48 -7.59 7.37
N ASN A 18 -15.60 -7.06 6.89
CA ASN A 18 -15.95 -7.17 5.47
C ASN A 18 -15.13 -6.19 4.64
N ILE A 19 -14.38 -6.69 3.66
CA ILE A 19 -13.45 -5.90 2.86
C ILE A 19 -13.91 -5.80 1.41
N ALA A 20 -13.90 -4.58 0.88
CA ALA A 20 -13.91 -4.34 -0.55
C ALA A 20 -12.51 -3.94 -1.03
N ILE A 21 -12.02 -4.55 -2.12
CA ILE A 21 -10.77 -4.17 -2.75
C ILE A 21 -11.06 -3.48 -4.08
N ILE A 22 -10.47 -2.32 -4.29
CA ILE A 22 -10.66 -1.44 -5.45
C ILE A 22 -9.34 -1.39 -6.20
N GLY A 23 -9.30 -2.01 -7.38
CA GLY A 23 -8.07 -2.32 -8.12
C GLY A 23 -7.52 -3.69 -7.72
N ILE A 24 -7.81 -4.71 -8.54
CA ILE A 24 -7.44 -6.11 -8.28
C ILE A 24 -6.08 -6.41 -8.93
N GLY A 25 -5.07 -5.61 -8.59
CA GLY A 25 -3.69 -5.74 -9.08
C GLY A 25 -2.84 -6.76 -8.30
N ASP A 26 -1.52 -6.69 -8.49
CA ASP A 26 -0.57 -7.57 -7.81
C ASP A 26 -0.60 -7.45 -6.28
N CYS A 27 -0.74 -6.23 -5.75
CA CYS A 27 -0.89 -6.01 -4.30
C CYS A 27 -2.16 -6.68 -3.75
N ALA A 28 -3.27 -6.63 -4.49
CA ALA A 28 -4.50 -7.31 -4.10
C ALA A 28 -4.32 -8.84 -4.13
N SER A 29 -3.61 -9.35 -5.14
CA SER A 29 -3.25 -10.76 -5.23
C SER A 29 -2.44 -11.22 -4.03
N ALA A 30 -1.37 -10.51 -3.69
CA ALA A 30 -0.55 -10.83 -2.53
C ALA A 30 -1.33 -10.78 -1.20
N LEU A 31 -2.19 -9.77 -1.01
CA LEU A 31 -3.03 -9.62 0.18
C LEU A 31 -4.00 -10.79 0.34
N ILE A 32 -4.77 -11.13 -0.70
CA ILE A 32 -5.76 -12.19 -0.64
C ILE A 32 -5.08 -13.55 -0.45
N GLN A 33 -4.02 -13.84 -1.21
CA GLN A 33 -3.24 -15.07 -1.03
C GLN A 33 -2.69 -15.20 0.38
N GLY A 34 -2.09 -14.13 0.93
CA GLY A 34 -1.52 -14.14 2.28
C GLY A 34 -2.56 -14.36 3.36
N VAL A 35 -3.67 -13.61 3.33
CA VAL A 35 -4.77 -13.75 4.30
C VAL A 35 -5.36 -15.16 4.26
N GLU A 36 -5.69 -15.68 3.09
CA GLU A 36 -6.29 -17.02 2.95
C GLU A 36 -5.32 -18.15 3.29
N ASN A 37 -4.02 -17.96 3.05
CA ASN A 37 -2.99 -18.89 3.49
C ASN A 37 -2.94 -18.95 5.02
N TYR A 38 -2.87 -17.79 5.68
CA TYR A 38 -2.74 -17.71 7.13
C TYR A 38 -4.00 -18.14 7.87
N LYS A 39 -5.18 -18.04 7.26
CA LYS A 39 -6.40 -18.67 7.77
C LYS A 39 -6.28 -20.19 7.88
N LYS A 40 -5.64 -20.84 6.89
CA LYS A 40 -5.42 -22.30 6.91
C LYS A 40 -4.17 -22.68 7.71
N ASN A 41 -3.18 -21.80 7.80
CA ASN A 41 -1.87 -22.05 8.40
C ASN A 41 -1.53 -20.96 9.45
N PRO A 42 -2.26 -20.88 10.58
CA PRO A 42 -2.10 -19.78 11.55
C PRO A 42 -0.72 -19.73 12.21
N ASP A 43 -0.02 -20.87 12.33
CA ASP A 43 1.32 -20.95 12.91
C ASP A 43 2.43 -20.45 11.97
N LYS A 44 2.09 -20.10 10.71
CA LYS A 44 3.04 -19.64 9.69
C LYS A 44 2.92 -18.15 9.37
N ILE A 45 2.17 -17.39 10.18
CA ILE A 45 1.98 -15.96 9.97
C ILE A 45 3.33 -15.23 10.02
N ILE A 46 3.65 -14.53 8.94
CA ILE A 46 4.77 -13.60 8.85
C ILE A 46 4.30 -12.25 8.31
N GLY A 47 4.94 -11.18 8.78
CA GLY A 47 4.73 -9.84 8.24
C GLY A 47 3.49 -9.11 8.74
N LEU A 48 2.91 -9.51 9.87
CA LEU A 48 1.86 -8.76 10.57
C LEU A 48 2.38 -8.28 11.93
N LEU A 49 1.88 -7.13 12.40
CA LEU A 49 2.19 -6.62 13.72
C LEU A 49 1.57 -7.51 14.83
N PRO A 50 2.38 -8.05 15.76
CA PRO A 50 1.89 -8.85 16.89
C PRO A 50 1.15 -8.03 17.96
N GLU A 51 1.28 -6.70 17.94
CA GLU A 51 0.64 -5.79 18.89
C GLU A 51 -0.88 -5.69 18.67
N ILE A 52 -1.36 -5.97 17.44
CA ILE A 52 -2.79 -5.98 17.11
C ILE A 52 -3.39 -7.34 17.50
N LYS A 53 -4.05 -7.37 18.67
CA LYS A 53 -4.65 -8.58 19.27
C LYS A 53 -6.18 -8.64 19.16
N GLN A 54 -6.80 -7.50 18.84
CA GLN A 54 -8.26 -7.32 18.76
C GLN A 54 -8.85 -8.04 17.55
N TYR A 55 -8.10 -8.08 16.45
CA TYR A 55 -8.48 -8.82 15.25
C TYR A 55 -7.28 -9.63 14.75
N SER A 56 -7.54 -10.90 14.48
CA SER A 56 -6.64 -11.80 13.80
C SER A 56 -6.87 -11.76 12.29
N VAL A 57 -6.00 -12.40 11.52
CA VAL A 57 -6.19 -12.59 10.07
C VAL A 57 -7.48 -13.37 9.74
N ASN A 58 -7.97 -14.21 10.66
CA ASN A 58 -9.23 -14.96 10.49
C ASN A 58 -10.46 -14.05 10.44
N ASN A 59 -10.37 -12.85 11.02
CA ASN A 59 -11.45 -11.89 11.01
C ASN A 59 -11.60 -11.21 9.64
N ILE A 60 -10.55 -11.16 8.82
CA ILE A 60 -10.58 -10.48 7.51
C ILE A 60 -11.45 -11.30 6.53
N ASN A 61 -12.49 -10.70 5.97
CA ASN A 61 -13.42 -11.36 5.07
C ASN A 61 -13.56 -10.55 3.77
N PHE A 62 -13.05 -11.05 2.65
CA PHE A 62 -13.22 -10.38 1.35
C PHE A 62 -14.64 -10.61 0.84
N VAL A 63 -15.36 -9.54 0.47
CA VAL A 63 -16.77 -9.63 0.05
C VAL A 63 -17.06 -8.99 -1.30
N LEU A 64 -16.14 -8.18 -1.81
CA LEU A 64 -16.32 -7.44 -3.06
C LEU A 64 -14.97 -7.06 -3.68
N GLY A 65 -14.81 -7.30 -4.97
CA GLY A 65 -13.77 -6.72 -5.79
C GLY A 65 -14.33 -5.67 -6.74
N ILE A 66 -13.56 -4.64 -7.05
CA ILE A 66 -13.91 -3.64 -8.06
C ILE A 66 -12.72 -3.45 -8.99
N ASP A 67 -12.92 -3.67 -10.29
CA ASP A 67 -11.89 -3.52 -11.31
C ASP A 67 -12.48 -2.93 -12.61
N VAL A 68 -11.61 -2.64 -13.57
CA VAL A 68 -11.97 -2.17 -14.91
C VAL A 68 -11.55 -3.16 -16.00
N ASN A 69 -10.60 -4.04 -15.70
CA ASN A 69 -10.11 -5.06 -16.61
C ASN A 69 -11.23 -6.05 -16.94
N SER A 70 -11.62 -6.12 -18.21
CA SER A 70 -12.75 -6.93 -18.65
C SER A 70 -12.58 -8.42 -18.42
N ASN A 71 -11.33 -8.90 -18.33
CA ASN A 71 -11.03 -10.30 -18.01
C ASN A 71 -11.22 -10.64 -16.53
N LYS A 72 -11.25 -9.63 -15.65
CA LYS A 72 -11.44 -9.79 -14.20
C LYS A 72 -12.88 -9.56 -13.78
N VAL A 73 -13.56 -8.59 -14.40
CA VAL A 73 -14.96 -8.26 -14.14
C VAL A 73 -15.85 -9.48 -14.38
N GLY A 74 -16.76 -9.74 -13.44
CA GLY A 74 -17.69 -10.87 -13.46
C GLY A 74 -17.17 -12.15 -12.80
N LYS A 75 -15.89 -12.21 -12.41
CA LYS A 75 -15.29 -13.37 -11.74
C LYS A 75 -15.27 -13.22 -10.22
N ASP A 76 -14.99 -14.32 -9.52
CA ASP A 76 -14.71 -14.28 -8.07
C ASP A 76 -13.29 -13.75 -7.81
N LEU A 77 -13.09 -13.09 -6.67
CA LEU A 77 -11.76 -12.64 -6.24
C LEU A 77 -10.75 -13.80 -6.15
N SER A 78 -11.15 -15.03 -5.83
CA SER A 78 -10.25 -16.20 -5.81
C SER A 78 -9.61 -16.48 -7.17
N GLU A 79 -10.27 -16.09 -8.26
CA GLU A 79 -9.81 -16.29 -9.64
C GLU A 79 -9.18 -15.02 -10.20
N ALA A 80 -9.84 -13.87 -9.99
CA ALA A 80 -9.46 -12.59 -10.60
C ALA A 80 -8.04 -12.13 -10.22
N ILE A 81 -7.56 -12.50 -9.03
CA ILE A 81 -6.21 -12.16 -8.56
C ILE A 81 -5.08 -12.82 -9.37
N PHE A 82 -5.39 -13.87 -10.14
CA PHE A 82 -4.42 -14.59 -10.99
C PHE A 82 -4.52 -14.20 -12.47
N ILE A 83 -5.41 -13.27 -12.82
CA ILE A 83 -5.66 -12.90 -14.21
C ILE A 83 -4.73 -11.77 -14.63
N GLU A 84 -4.18 -11.91 -15.85
CA GLU A 84 -3.31 -10.92 -16.45
C GLU A 84 -3.92 -9.50 -16.46
N PRO A 85 -3.11 -8.45 -16.25
CA PRO A 85 -1.64 -8.50 -16.19
C PRO A 85 -1.08 -8.76 -14.78
N ASN A 86 -1.87 -9.32 -13.85
CA ASN A 86 -1.30 -9.74 -12.57
C ASN A 86 -0.22 -10.80 -12.80
N CYS A 87 0.88 -10.62 -12.11
CA CYS A 87 2.08 -11.42 -12.20
C CYS A 87 2.73 -11.70 -10.83
N ASN A 88 2.03 -11.38 -9.73
CA ASN A 88 2.44 -11.73 -8.37
C ASN A 88 2.75 -13.22 -8.25
N ILE A 89 3.78 -13.55 -7.47
CA ILE A 89 4.11 -14.93 -7.16
C ILE A 89 2.88 -15.66 -6.56
N LYS A 90 2.61 -16.87 -7.04
CA LYS A 90 1.54 -17.74 -6.53
C LYS A 90 2.08 -18.54 -5.34
N LEU A 91 1.89 -18.01 -4.14
CA LEU A 91 2.26 -18.67 -2.89
C LEU A 91 1.13 -19.52 -2.32
N PHE A 92 -0.12 -19.15 -2.64
CA PHE A 92 -1.30 -19.84 -2.16
C PHE A 92 -2.47 -19.64 -3.11
N GLU A 93 -3.36 -20.64 -3.18
CA GLU A 93 -4.58 -20.57 -3.99
C GLU A 93 -5.81 -20.56 -3.06
N PRO A 94 -6.52 -19.42 -2.97
CA PRO A 94 -7.79 -19.34 -2.26
C PRO A 94 -8.81 -20.33 -2.83
N LYS A 95 -9.69 -20.84 -1.95
CA LYS A 95 -10.94 -21.43 -2.42
C LYS A 95 -11.88 -20.30 -2.88
N PHE A 96 -12.95 -20.64 -3.59
CA PHE A 96 -14.01 -19.70 -3.97
C PHE A 96 -14.45 -18.85 -2.77
N LEU A 97 -14.41 -17.52 -2.91
CA LEU A 97 -14.62 -16.58 -1.80
C LEU A 97 -16.06 -16.06 -1.71
N ASP A 98 -16.89 -16.26 -2.75
CA ASP A 98 -18.21 -15.62 -2.89
C ASP A 98 -18.11 -14.07 -2.86
N ALA A 99 -17.05 -13.56 -3.46
CA ALA A 99 -16.67 -12.16 -3.53
C ALA A 99 -16.52 -11.74 -4.99
N PRO A 100 -17.61 -11.35 -5.66
CA PRO A 100 -17.58 -11.02 -7.09
C PRO A 100 -16.78 -9.75 -7.36
N VAL A 101 -16.14 -9.71 -8.53
CA VAL A 101 -15.50 -8.51 -9.09
C VAL A 101 -16.49 -7.80 -9.98
N ILE A 102 -16.91 -6.60 -9.59
CA ILE A 102 -17.82 -5.76 -10.37
C ILE A 102 -17.05 -4.71 -11.18
N LYS A 103 -17.67 -4.23 -12.26
CA LYS A 103 -17.13 -3.14 -13.07
C LYS A 103 -17.30 -1.82 -12.32
N GLY A 104 -16.20 -1.14 -12.02
CA GLY A 104 -16.22 0.22 -11.48
C GLY A 104 -15.94 1.29 -12.56
N PRO A 105 -16.32 2.55 -12.34
CA PRO A 105 -15.97 3.65 -13.24
C PRO A 105 -14.45 3.80 -13.45
N VAL A 106 -14.03 3.96 -14.71
CA VAL A 106 -12.61 4.08 -15.07
C VAL A 106 -12.00 5.38 -14.59
N LYS A 107 -12.70 6.51 -14.79
CA LYS A 107 -12.20 7.88 -14.52
C LYS A 107 -10.82 8.09 -15.17
N ASP A 108 -9.82 8.56 -14.43
CA ASP A 108 -8.42 8.71 -14.86
C ASP A 108 -7.54 7.50 -14.52
N GLY A 109 -8.17 6.35 -14.20
CA GLY A 109 -7.53 5.07 -13.86
C GLY A 109 -6.51 4.57 -14.89
N LEU A 110 -6.73 4.90 -16.17
CA LEU A 110 -5.97 4.37 -17.31
C LEU A 110 -5.37 5.48 -18.19
N ASN A 111 -5.07 6.65 -17.62
CA ASN A 111 -4.50 7.77 -18.38
C ASN A 111 -3.00 7.60 -18.72
N SER A 112 -2.35 6.57 -18.20
CA SER A 112 -0.92 6.27 -18.39
C SER A 112 -0.69 5.19 -19.47
N ASN A 113 0.53 4.64 -19.49
CA ASN A 113 0.90 3.47 -20.30
C ASN A 113 0.12 2.20 -19.96
N ILE A 114 -0.42 2.09 -18.75
CA ILE A 114 -1.09 0.86 -18.28
C ILE A 114 -2.31 0.51 -19.16
N LYS A 115 -2.92 1.49 -19.84
CA LYS A 115 -4.02 1.26 -20.80
C LYS A 115 -3.68 0.30 -21.93
N LYS A 116 -2.40 0.11 -22.24
CA LYS A 116 -1.94 -0.80 -23.31
C LYS A 116 -2.03 -2.27 -22.92
N ILE A 117 -2.06 -2.55 -21.60
CA ILE A 117 -2.04 -3.91 -21.05
C ILE A 117 -3.32 -4.25 -20.28
N ILE A 118 -4.25 -3.30 -20.14
CA ILE A 118 -5.54 -3.49 -19.48
C ILE A 118 -6.64 -3.50 -20.53
N PRO A 119 -7.24 -4.67 -20.84
CA PRO A 119 -8.37 -4.72 -21.76
C PRO A 119 -9.62 -4.13 -21.10
N LEU A 120 -10.38 -3.37 -21.90
CA LEU A 120 -11.70 -2.85 -21.54
C LEU A 120 -12.75 -3.48 -22.45
N ASP A 121 -13.96 -3.65 -21.94
CA ASP A 121 -15.14 -4.01 -22.72
C ASP A 121 -16.21 -2.94 -22.53
N ASN A 122 -16.54 -2.24 -23.62
CA ASN A 122 -17.53 -1.16 -23.59
C ASN A 122 -18.96 -1.66 -23.34
N ASN A 123 -19.21 -2.96 -23.45
CA ASN A 123 -20.51 -3.56 -23.11
C ASN A 123 -20.66 -3.80 -21.60
N GLN A 124 -19.57 -3.76 -20.82
CA GLN A 124 -19.62 -3.85 -19.37
C GLN A 124 -19.99 -2.49 -18.77
N LEU A 125 -21.20 -2.42 -18.22
CA LEU A 125 -21.69 -1.19 -17.58
C LEU A 125 -21.08 -1.01 -16.19
N ASP A 126 -20.73 0.24 -15.88
CA ASP A 126 -20.26 0.61 -14.55
C ASP A 126 -21.37 0.36 -13.51
N SER A 127 -20.99 -0.29 -12.41
CA SER A 127 -21.86 -0.52 -11.26
C SER A 127 -21.95 0.70 -10.36
N ASP A 128 -23.06 0.84 -9.64
CA ASP A 128 -23.15 1.80 -8.54
C ASP A 128 -22.32 1.32 -7.35
N VAL A 129 -21.09 1.82 -7.29
CA VAL A 129 -20.08 1.43 -6.29
C VAL A 129 -20.59 1.64 -4.87
N SER A 130 -21.25 2.76 -4.57
CA SER A 130 -21.71 3.04 -3.21
C SER A 130 -22.81 2.07 -2.80
N LYS A 131 -23.74 1.76 -3.72
CA LYS A 131 -24.81 0.79 -3.49
C LYS A 131 -24.27 -0.63 -3.25
N GLU A 132 -23.31 -1.09 -4.05
CA GLU A 132 -22.75 -2.43 -3.91
C GLU A 132 -21.90 -2.58 -2.63
N ILE A 133 -21.10 -1.57 -2.27
CA ILE A 133 -20.36 -1.54 -0.99
C ILE A 133 -21.33 -1.61 0.19
N LYS A 134 -22.43 -0.84 0.14
CA LYS A 134 -23.46 -0.86 1.19
C LYS A 134 -24.18 -2.21 1.28
N LYS A 135 -24.57 -2.78 0.13
CA LYS A 135 -25.24 -4.09 0.04
C LYS A 135 -24.41 -5.23 0.63
N LYS A 136 -23.09 -5.17 0.49
CA LYS A 136 -22.15 -6.15 1.02
C LYS A 136 -21.72 -5.87 2.47
N ASN A 137 -22.29 -4.85 3.13
CA ASN A 137 -21.96 -4.45 4.50
C ASN A 137 -20.45 -4.30 4.72
N VAL A 138 -19.78 -3.61 3.79
CA VAL A 138 -18.32 -3.44 3.83
C VAL A 138 -17.92 -2.58 5.02
N ASP A 139 -16.94 -3.06 5.77
CA ASP A 139 -16.33 -2.34 6.88
C ASP A 139 -15.22 -1.42 6.42
N VAL A 140 -14.38 -1.92 5.53
CA VAL A 140 -13.17 -1.23 5.07
C VAL A 140 -13.04 -1.41 3.55
N ALA A 141 -12.88 -0.30 2.84
CA ALA A 141 -12.55 -0.27 1.43
C ALA A 141 -11.07 0.03 1.25
N VAL A 142 -10.37 -0.81 0.47
CA VAL A 142 -8.94 -0.67 0.19
C VAL A 142 -8.76 -0.24 -1.26
N ILE A 143 -8.11 0.91 -1.46
CA ILE A 143 -7.87 1.49 -2.79
C ILE A 143 -6.44 1.18 -3.23
N LEU A 144 -6.30 0.41 -4.31
CA LEU A 144 -5.06 -0.08 -4.93
C LEU A 144 -5.08 0.18 -6.46
N LEU A 145 -5.46 1.40 -6.83
CA LEU A 145 -5.55 1.83 -8.22
C LEU A 145 -4.17 2.16 -8.82
N PRO A 146 -4.02 2.34 -10.14
CA PRO A 146 -2.76 2.81 -10.70
C PRO A 146 -2.32 4.16 -10.11
N THR A 147 -1.01 4.38 -10.01
CA THR A 147 -0.48 5.71 -9.63
C THR A 147 -0.96 6.75 -10.66
N GLY A 148 -1.37 7.93 -10.19
CA GLY A 148 -1.77 9.07 -11.02
C GLY A 148 -3.29 9.17 -11.23
N SER A 149 -4.04 8.17 -10.76
CA SER A 149 -5.50 8.13 -10.86
C SER A 149 -6.18 8.97 -9.76
N HIS A 150 -5.96 10.29 -9.77
CA HIS A 150 -6.42 11.19 -8.71
C HIS A 150 -7.95 11.26 -8.60
N ASN A 151 -8.64 11.42 -9.73
CA ASN A 151 -10.10 11.51 -9.77
C ASN A 151 -10.75 10.16 -9.44
N ALA A 152 -10.15 9.05 -9.89
CA ALA A 152 -10.60 7.72 -9.53
C ALA A 152 -10.49 7.51 -8.02
N VAL A 153 -9.32 7.74 -7.42
CA VAL A 153 -9.11 7.57 -5.97
C VAL A 153 -10.11 8.40 -5.17
N LYS A 154 -10.30 9.69 -5.51
CA LYS A 154 -11.30 10.55 -4.86
C LYS A 154 -12.73 10.01 -5.00
N PHE A 155 -13.12 9.58 -6.20
CA PHE A 155 -14.43 8.99 -6.45
C PHE A 155 -14.69 7.75 -5.57
N TYR A 156 -13.73 6.82 -5.55
CA TYR A 156 -13.86 5.58 -4.79
C TYR A 156 -13.83 5.81 -3.28
N ALA A 157 -12.99 6.71 -2.78
CA ALA A 157 -12.97 7.09 -1.37
C ALA A 157 -14.32 7.68 -0.93
N MET A 158 -14.88 8.61 -1.72
CA MET A 158 -16.19 9.21 -1.44
C MET A 158 -17.33 8.19 -1.50
N ALA A 159 -17.30 7.27 -2.47
CA ALA A 159 -18.31 6.21 -2.59
C ALA A 159 -18.27 5.23 -1.41
N ALA A 160 -17.07 4.88 -0.93
CA ALA A 160 -16.88 4.03 0.25
C ALA A 160 -17.39 4.70 1.53
N LEU A 161 -17.03 5.97 1.76
CA LEU A 161 -17.53 6.74 2.91
C LEU A 161 -19.06 6.87 2.88
N ASN A 162 -19.64 7.20 1.73
CA ASN A 162 -21.10 7.24 1.54
C ASN A 162 -21.81 5.93 1.89
N ALA A 163 -21.13 4.80 1.70
CA ALA A 163 -21.65 3.48 2.00
C ALA A 163 -21.45 3.05 3.46
N GLY A 164 -20.74 3.84 4.29
CA GLY A 164 -20.45 3.51 5.69
C GLY A 164 -19.16 2.71 5.90
N ALA A 165 -18.25 2.70 4.92
CA ALA A 165 -16.97 1.99 5.00
C ALA A 165 -15.82 2.95 5.33
N CYS A 166 -14.90 2.51 6.19
CA CYS A 166 -13.60 3.16 6.38
C CYS A 166 -12.75 3.04 5.11
N VAL A 167 -11.79 3.94 4.91
CA VAL A 167 -10.98 3.97 3.68
C VAL A 167 -9.51 3.78 4.01
N ILE A 168 -8.88 2.83 3.33
CA ILE A 168 -7.43 2.68 3.25
C ILE A 168 -7.00 3.05 1.85
N ASN A 169 -6.17 4.07 1.74
CA ASN A 169 -5.61 4.50 0.48
C ASN A 169 -4.17 4.00 0.31
N GLY A 170 -4.00 3.01 -0.56
CA GLY A 170 -2.70 2.48 -0.95
C GLY A 170 -1.92 3.40 -1.88
N MET A 171 -2.55 4.44 -2.44
CA MET A 171 -2.01 5.21 -3.56
C MET A 171 -1.52 6.60 -3.14
N PRO A 172 -0.59 7.22 -3.90
CA PRO A 172 -0.10 8.58 -3.62
C PRO A 172 -1.13 9.71 -3.79
N SER A 173 -2.24 9.46 -4.50
CA SER A 173 -3.33 10.43 -4.63
C SER A 173 -3.89 10.79 -3.26
N TYR A 174 -4.24 12.07 -3.04
CA TYR A 174 -4.65 12.51 -1.72
C TYR A 174 -6.03 12.00 -1.29
N VAL A 175 -6.08 11.40 -0.10
CA VAL A 175 -7.31 11.02 0.63
C VAL A 175 -7.20 11.53 2.07
N ALA A 176 -6.13 11.16 2.79
CA ALA A 176 -5.89 11.65 4.14
C ALA A 176 -5.45 13.14 4.17
N LYS A 177 -5.09 13.71 3.01
CA LYS A 177 -4.73 15.12 2.82
C LYS A 177 -5.77 15.94 2.04
N ASP A 178 -6.87 15.33 1.60
CA ASP A 178 -7.96 16.05 0.92
C ASP A 178 -8.97 16.56 1.97
N PRO A 179 -9.14 17.89 2.16
CA PRO A 179 -10.02 18.43 3.20
C PRO A 179 -11.48 18.00 3.08
N GLU A 180 -11.98 17.77 1.86
CA GLU A 180 -13.36 17.35 1.62
C GLU A 180 -13.57 15.90 2.09
N ILE A 181 -12.62 15.02 1.76
CA ILE A 181 -12.67 13.61 2.17
C ILE A 181 -12.49 13.49 3.69
N VAL A 182 -11.52 14.22 4.26
CA VAL A 182 -11.26 14.24 5.70
C VAL A 182 -12.49 14.68 6.48
N LYS A 183 -13.08 15.82 6.12
CA LYS A 183 -14.29 16.34 6.79
C LYS A 183 -15.43 15.32 6.75
N LYS A 184 -15.65 14.70 5.60
CA LYS A 184 -16.70 13.70 5.45
C LYS A 184 -16.47 12.45 6.31
N ALA A 185 -15.23 12.02 6.42
CA ALA A 185 -14.86 10.88 7.25
C ALA A 185 -15.06 11.18 8.75
N GLU A 186 -14.77 12.42 9.18
CA GLU A 186 -15.06 12.90 10.53
C GLU A 186 -16.56 12.93 10.82
N ASP A 187 -17.35 13.56 9.93
CA ASP A 187 -18.80 13.67 10.06
C ASP A 187 -19.49 12.30 10.17
N LEU A 188 -18.95 11.29 9.50
CA LEU A 188 -19.49 9.92 9.49
C LEU A 188 -18.87 8.99 10.54
N SER A 189 -17.91 9.47 11.34
CA SER A 189 -17.16 8.64 12.30
C SER A 189 -16.48 7.42 11.63
N LEU A 190 -15.94 7.61 10.42
CA LEU A 190 -15.24 6.59 9.63
C LEU A 190 -13.77 6.96 9.48
N SER A 191 -12.87 5.97 9.61
CA SER A 191 -11.44 6.24 9.60
C SER A 191 -10.86 6.34 8.18
N LEU A 192 -9.82 7.16 8.05
CA LEU A 192 -8.94 7.24 6.89
C LEU A 192 -7.52 6.80 7.30
N ILE A 193 -6.94 5.87 6.53
CA ILE A 193 -5.51 5.54 6.57
C ILE A 193 -4.93 5.79 5.18
N GLY A 194 -3.95 6.69 5.08
CA GLY A 194 -3.39 7.17 3.81
C GLY A 194 -2.35 8.27 4.02
N ASP A 195 -1.57 8.66 3.01
CA ASP A 195 -1.62 8.22 1.61
C ASP A 195 -0.31 7.53 1.20
N ASP A 196 -0.38 6.62 0.22
CA ASP A 196 0.73 5.77 -0.28
C ASP A 196 1.21 4.78 0.78
N VAL A 197 0.83 3.51 0.69
CA VAL A 197 1.23 2.50 1.70
C VAL A 197 2.73 2.22 1.62
N LYS A 198 3.39 2.09 2.78
CA LYS A 198 4.78 1.65 2.91
C LYS A 198 4.90 0.16 2.58
N SER A 199 6.05 -0.19 2.04
CA SER A 199 6.51 -1.57 2.00
C SER A 199 7.13 -1.94 3.35
N GLN A 200 7.13 -3.22 3.72
CA GLN A 200 7.79 -3.71 4.94
C GLN A 200 9.29 -3.44 4.88
N ILE A 201 9.92 -3.76 3.74
CA ILE A 201 11.34 -3.55 3.50
C ILE A 201 11.50 -2.94 2.10
N GLY A 202 11.54 -1.61 2.03
CA GLY A 202 11.68 -0.87 0.76
C GLY A 202 13.09 -0.30 0.54
N ALA A 203 13.44 -0.06 -0.72
CA ALA A 203 14.70 0.59 -1.08
C ALA A 203 14.84 1.97 -0.39
N THR A 204 13.77 2.77 -0.37
CA THR A 204 13.79 4.11 0.24
C THR A 204 14.08 4.08 1.74
N ILE A 205 13.53 3.11 2.50
CA ILE A 205 13.79 3.04 3.95
C ILE A 205 15.23 2.57 4.23
N ILE A 206 15.75 1.61 3.45
CA ILE A 206 17.15 1.17 3.56
C ILE A 206 18.10 2.33 3.23
N HIS A 207 17.87 2.99 2.09
CA HIS A 207 18.69 4.11 1.63
C HIS A 207 18.70 5.24 2.66
N ARG A 208 17.52 5.69 3.11
CA ARG A 208 17.39 6.74 4.12
C ARG A 208 18.07 6.37 5.44
N SER A 209 17.92 5.12 5.89
CA SER A 209 18.53 4.66 7.14
C SER A 209 20.06 4.70 7.07
N LEU A 210 20.63 4.29 5.93
CA LEU A 210 22.08 4.35 5.72
C LEU A 210 22.56 5.78 5.51
N ALA A 211 21.81 6.59 4.77
CA ALA A 211 22.14 8.00 4.59
C ALA A 211 22.20 8.74 5.94
N ASN A 212 21.23 8.48 6.84
CA ASN A 212 21.21 9.06 8.18
C ASN A 212 22.28 8.49 9.11
N LEU A 213 22.78 7.27 8.86
CA LEU A 213 23.85 6.66 9.66
C LEU A 213 25.16 7.45 9.56
N PHE A 214 25.46 8.06 8.40
CA PHE A 214 26.67 8.86 8.19
C PHE A 214 26.76 10.03 9.19
N PRO A 215 25.86 11.03 9.16
CA PRO A 215 25.93 12.16 10.08
C PRO A 215 25.76 11.73 11.54
N MET A 216 24.98 10.69 11.82
CA MET A 216 24.83 10.14 13.18
C MET A 216 26.16 9.63 13.77
N ARG A 217 27.12 9.23 12.93
CA ARG A 217 28.47 8.79 13.35
C ARG A 217 29.55 9.85 13.10
N GLY A 218 29.17 11.08 12.76
CA GLY A 218 30.12 12.14 12.42
C GLY A 218 30.83 11.93 11.07
N ALA A 219 30.32 11.03 10.23
CA ALA A 219 30.76 10.87 8.84
C ALA A 219 29.96 11.80 7.92
N ILE A 220 30.52 12.10 6.76
CA ILE A 220 29.89 12.96 5.74
C ILE A 220 29.47 12.08 4.57
N LEU A 221 28.19 12.16 4.17
CA LEU A 221 27.72 11.58 2.91
C LEU A 221 27.91 12.63 1.81
N ASP A 222 28.79 12.36 0.85
CA ASP A 222 29.13 13.31 -0.21
C ASP A 222 28.18 13.18 -1.40
N ARG A 223 27.84 11.94 -1.79
CA ARG A 223 26.94 11.66 -2.91
C ARG A 223 26.29 10.29 -2.80
N THR A 224 25.13 10.14 -3.43
CA THR A 224 24.40 8.87 -3.42
C THR A 224 23.54 8.66 -4.64
N ILE A 225 23.35 7.40 -5.03
CA ILE A 225 22.43 7.00 -6.10
C ILE A 225 21.52 5.86 -5.63
N GLN A 226 20.30 5.84 -6.17
CA GLN A 226 19.38 4.71 -6.08
C GLN A 226 18.71 4.48 -7.44
N LEU A 227 18.85 3.26 -7.96
CA LEU A 227 18.28 2.83 -9.23
C LEU A 227 17.32 1.68 -8.95
N ASP A 228 16.03 1.83 -9.31
CA ASP A 228 15.00 0.81 -9.13
C ASP A 228 14.57 0.24 -10.51
N TRP A 229 14.36 -1.07 -10.64
CA TRP A 229 13.71 -1.68 -11.82
C TRP A 229 12.77 -2.81 -11.41
N GLY A 230 11.80 -3.14 -12.27
CA GLY A 230 10.81 -4.19 -12.00
C GLY A 230 9.94 -4.51 -13.21
N GLY A 231 9.14 -5.57 -13.11
CA GLY A 231 8.35 -6.11 -14.22
C GLY A 231 6.84 -6.04 -14.05
N SER A 232 6.35 -5.36 -13.02
CA SER A 232 4.92 -5.32 -12.69
C SER A 232 4.16 -4.28 -13.51
N SER A 233 2.84 -4.39 -13.52
CA SER A 233 1.96 -3.38 -14.13
C SER A 233 2.11 -1.99 -13.49
N ASP A 234 2.52 -1.90 -12.22
CA ASP A 234 2.86 -0.61 -11.58
C ASP A 234 4.13 -0.01 -12.22
N PHE A 235 5.19 -0.78 -12.45
CA PHE A 235 6.38 -0.27 -13.17
C PHE A 235 6.05 0.18 -14.60
N CYS A 236 5.17 -0.54 -15.31
CA CYS A 236 4.66 -0.11 -16.61
C CYS A 236 3.92 1.24 -16.52
N ASN A 237 3.15 1.44 -15.44
CA ASN A 237 2.40 2.67 -15.17
C ASN A 237 3.31 3.86 -14.82
N LEU A 238 4.39 3.64 -14.07
CA LEU A 238 5.31 4.69 -13.57
C LEU A 238 6.21 5.30 -14.64
N LEU A 239 6.34 4.63 -15.78
CA LEU A 239 7.21 5.06 -16.86
C LEU A 239 6.37 5.70 -17.96
N THR A 240 6.69 6.96 -18.31
CA THR A 240 6.08 7.65 -19.45
C THR A 240 6.96 7.43 -20.69
N PRO A 241 6.43 6.97 -21.83
CA PRO A 241 7.21 6.93 -23.06
C PRO A 241 7.34 8.35 -23.60
N ARG A 242 8.57 8.79 -23.84
CA ARG A 242 8.83 9.96 -24.66
C ARG A 242 8.58 9.61 -26.14
N ALA A 243 8.42 10.65 -26.97
CA ALA A 243 8.21 10.52 -28.41
C ALA A 243 9.30 9.69 -29.13
N ASN A 244 10.49 9.55 -28.53
CA ASN A 244 11.61 8.75 -29.02
C ASN A 244 11.62 7.30 -28.51
N GLY A 245 10.54 6.84 -27.87
CA GLY A 245 10.42 5.49 -27.32
C GLY A 245 11.13 5.24 -25.98
N LYS A 246 11.89 6.22 -25.45
CA LYS A 246 12.52 6.10 -24.12
C LYS A 246 11.49 6.23 -23.01
N LEU A 247 11.57 5.35 -22.03
CA LEU A 247 10.79 5.41 -20.79
C LEU A 247 11.43 6.42 -19.83
N VAL A 248 10.63 7.32 -19.27
CA VAL A 248 11.10 8.33 -18.31
C VAL A 248 10.25 8.30 -17.05
N TYR A 249 10.95 8.34 -15.92
CA TYR A 249 10.37 8.40 -14.59
C TYR A 249 9.75 9.77 -14.33
N GLU A 250 8.54 9.81 -13.77
CA GLU A 250 7.86 11.07 -13.45
C GLU A 250 8.69 11.93 -12.47
N GLU A 251 8.89 13.20 -12.85
CA GLU A 251 9.77 14.13 -12.14
C GLU A 251 9.31 14.39 -10.69
N GLY A 252 7.99 14.52 -10.46
CA GLY A 252 7.43 14.70 -9.12
C GLY A 252 7.72 13.53 -8.17
N LYS A 253 7.67 12.28 -8.66
CA LYS A 253 8.00 11.10 -7.85
C LYS A 253 9.50 11.00 -7.57
N ARG A 254 10.34 11.38 -8.54
CA ARG A 254 11.79 11.50 -8.34
C ARG A 254 12.10 12.49 -7.22
N GLN A 255 11.49 13.66 -7.25
CA GLN A 255 11.70 14.70 -6.26
C GLN A 255 11.28 14.22 -4.86
N ALA A 256 10.07 13.69 -4.69
CA ALA A 256 9.57 13.20 -3.41
C ALA A 256 10.46 12.11 -2.79
N LYS A 257 10.94 11.15 -3.61
CA LYS A 257 11.88 10.12 -3.14
C LYS A 257 13.23 10.71 -2.73
N THR A 258 13.74 11.67 -3.50
CA THR A 258 15.03 12.33 -3.24
C THR A 258 14.96 13.09 -1.91
N GLU A 259 13.92 13.91 -1.74
CA GLU A 259 13.64 14.66 -0.50
C GLU A 259 13.54 13.72 0.71
N ALA A 260 12.83 12.60 0.59
CA ALA A 260 12.70 11.64 1.68
C ALA A 260 14.04 11.04 2.15
N VAL A 261 15.01 10.88 1.26
CA VAL A 261 16.35 10.34 1.60
C VAL A 261 17.26 11.42 2.20
N VAL A 262 17.22 12.64 1.67
CA VAL A 262 18.17 13.70 2.05
C VAL A 262 17.65 14.64 3.15
N ALA A 263 16.37 14.54 3.54
CA ALA A 263 15.71 15.49 4.44
C ALA A 263 16.46 15.80 5.74
N ASN A 264 17.15 14.80 6.31
CA ASN A 264 17.85 14.91 7.60
C ASN A 264 19.37 15.15 7.46
N LEU A 265 19.87 15.32 6.23
CA LEU A 265 21.29 15.56 6.00
C LEU A 265 21.63 17.03 6.19
N GLN A 266 22.75 17.33 6.85
CA GLN A 266 23.23 18.71 7.05
C GLN A 266 23.55 19.40 5.72
N ASN A 267 23.96 18.63 4.71
CA ASN A 267 24.31 19.08 3.36
C ASN A 267 23.20 18.82 2.34
N LYS A 268 21.92 18.73 2.76
CA LYS A 268 20.78 18.39 1.89
C LYS A 268 20.67 19.25 0.61
N ASP A 269 21.10 20.52 0.69
CA ASP A 269 20.97 21.48 -0.42
C ASP A 269 22.13 21.35 -1.42
N THR A 270 23.21 20.66 -1.04
CA THR A 270 24.44 20.53 -1.86
C THR A 270 24.80 19.09 -2.21
N ILE A 271 24.16 18.10 -1.59
CA ILE A 271 24.44 16.69 -1.84
C ILE A 271 24.03 16.29 -3.26
N GLU A 272 24.92 15.58 -3.96
CA GLU A 272 24.59 14.95 -5.23
C GLU A 272 23.78 13.67 -4.97
N CYS A 273 22.46 13.75 -5.12
CA CYS A 273 21.55 12.62 -4.94
C CYS A 273 20.76 12.35 -6.23
N GLN A 274 20.79 11.11 -6.71
CA GLN A 274 19.96 10.69 -7.85
C GLN A 274 19.18 9.42 -7.55
N ILE A 275 17.85 9.55 -7.49
CA ILE A 275 16.93 8.42 -7.36
C ILE A 275 16.09 8.30 -8.63
N SER A 276 16.03 7.12 -9.24
CA SER A 276 15.23 6.89 -10.44
C SER A 276 14.71 5.46 -10.51
N ALA A 277 13.49 5.29 -11.00
CA ALA A 277 13.16 4.03 -11.68
C ALA A 277 13.84 4.06 -13.05
N VAL A 278 14.63 3.04 -13.36
CA VAL A 278 15.47 3.04 -14.57
C VAL A 278 14.87 2.25 -15.71
N ASP A 279 14.05 1.23 -15.44
CA ASP A 279 13.44 0.41 -16.50
C ASP A 279 12.21 -0.38 -16.04
N TYR A 280 11.43 -0.83 -17.03
CA TYR A 280 10.37 -1.84 -16.89
C TYR A 280 10.79 -3.10 -17.65
N ILE A 281 11.00 -4.19 -16.91
CA ILE A 281 11.58 -5.44 -17.42
C ILE A 281 10.54 -6.56 -17.23
N PRO A 282 9.69 -6.85 -18.23
CA PRO A 282 8.50 -7.70 -18.05
C PRO A 282 8.78 -9.10 -17.48
N PHE A 283 9.92 -9.71 -17.82
CA PHE A 283 10.23 -11.08 -17.37
C PHE A 283 10.51 -11.16 -15.86
N LEU A 284 10.80 -10.03 -15.20
CA LEU A 284 10.93 -9.96 -13.74
C LEU A 284 9.58 -10.09 -13.02
N LYS A 285 8.45 -9.94 -13.73
CA LYS A 285 7.11 -10.02 -13.13
C LYS A 285 7.00 -9.08 -11.92
N ASN A 286 6.47 -9.54 -10.79
CA ASN A 286 6.27 -8.70 -9.61
C ASN A 286 7.55 -8.44 -8.79
N GLN A 287 8.69 -8.93 -9.28
CA GLN A 287 9.98 -8.65 -8.65
C GLN A 287 10.36 -7.20 -8.86
N LYS A 288 10.91 -6.63 -7.80
CA LYS A 288 11.55 -5.33 -7.79
C LYS A 288 12.95 -5.47 -7.24
N GLU A 289 13.88 -4.92 -7.99
CA GLU A 289 15.26 -4.82 -7.60
C GLU A 289 15.66 -3.36 -7.45
N ALA A 290 16.57 -3.11 -6.52
CA ALA A 290 17.16 -1.80 -6.35
C ALA A 290 18.66 -1.91 -6.12
N TYR A 291 19.40 -1.03 -6.76
CA TYR A 291 20.81 -0.78 -6.49
C TYR A 291 20.97 0.58 -5.82
N MET A 292 21.73 0.61 -4.73
CA MET A 292 22.06 1.83 -4.00
C MET A 292 23.57 1.93 -3.85
N ARG A 293 24.10 3.14 -4.02
CA ARG A 293 25.50 3.44 -3.70
C ARG A 293 25.58 4.72 -2.90
N LEU A 294 26.20 4.65 -1.74
CA LEU A 294 26.49 5.77 -0.86
C LEU A 294 28.00 5.97 -0.82
N GLU A 295 28.48 7.17 -1.15
CA GLU A 295 29.89 7.55 -1.08
C GLU A 295 30.08 8.74 -0.15
N GLY A 296 31.10 8.66 0.70
CA GLY A 296 31.37 9.72 1.67
C GLY A 296 32.75 9.62 2.29
N ARG A 297 32.92 10.33 3.41
CA ARG A 297 34.19 10.44 4.15
C ARG A 297 34.00 10.16 5.63
N ILE A 298 34.95 9.41 6.21
CA ILE A 298 35.02 9.08 7.64
C ILE A 298 36.21 9.81 8.30
N PHE A 299 36.60 9.39 9.50
CA PHE A 299 37.70 9.99 10.28
C PHE A 299 38.95 10.23 9.43
N GLY A 300 39.55 11.42 9.57
CA GLY A 300 40.71 11.85 8.78
C GLY A 300 40.42 12.14 7.30
N GLY A 301 39.15 12.16 6.89
CA GLY A 301 38.75 12.36 5.51
C GLY A 301 38.91 11.11 4.62
N ALA A 302 39.16 9.94 5.21
CA ALA A 302 39.30 8.70 4.47
C ALA A 302 37.98 8.36 3.73
N PRO A 303 38.04 7.93 2.46
CA PRO A 303 36.83 7.64 1.69
C PRO A 303 36.17 6.35 2.19
N VAL A 304 34.85 6.32 2.16
CA VAL A 304 34.03 5.12 2.37
C VAL A 304 33.00 5.02 1.26
N ARG A 305 32.73 3.79 0.84
CA ARG A 305 31.68 3.47 -0.13
C ARG A 305 30.88 2.27 0.35
N VAL A 306 29.56 2.36 0.21
CA VAL A 306 28.62 1.28 0.48
C VAL A 306 27.82 1.02 -0.78
N ASP A 307 27.92 -0.20 -1.31
CA ASP A 307 27.08 -0.70 -2.40
C ASP A 307 26.09 -1.73 -1.87
N ILE A 308 24.83 -1.59 -2.24
CA ILE A 308 23.76 -2.50 -1.83
C ILE A 308 22.91 -2.85 -3.03
N THR A 309 22.64 -4.14 -3.18
CA THR A 309 21.57 -4.65 -4.03
C THR A 309 20.45 -5.20 -3.14
N MET A 310 19.21 -4.92 -3.53
CA MET A 310 18.02 -5.38 -2.85
C MET A 310 17.12 -6.07 -3.86
N PHE A 311 16.50 -7.18 -3.44
CA PHE A 311 15.47 -7.90 -4.17
C PHE A 311 14.24 -8.05 -3.27
N VAL A 312 13.05 -7.78 -3.81
CA VAL A 312 11.77 -8.01 -3.14
C VAL A 312 10.67 -8.41 -4.12
N GLU A 313 9.69 -9.18 -3.63
CA GLU A 313 8.38 -9.34 -4.30
C GLU A 313 7.50 -8.16 -3.89
N ASP A 314 7.27 -7.20 -4.79
CA ASP A 314 6.79 -5.85 -4.44
C ASP A 314 5.36 -5.84 -3.86
N GLY A 315 4.46 -6.66 -4.43
CA GLY A 315 3.10 -6.84 -3.95
C GLY A 315 3.05 -7.44 -2.55
N ASN A 316 3.81 -8.52 -2.33
CA ASN A 316 3.95 -9.15 -1.02
C ASN A 316 4.55 -8.21 0.03
N ASN A 317 5.48 -7.36 -0.38
CA ASN A 317 6.15 -6.40 0.49
C ASN A 317 5.19 -5.31 1.03
N SER A 318 4.00 -5.13 0.45
CA SER A 318 2.99 -4.19 0.94
C SER A 318 1.77 -4.88 1.55
N ALA A 319 1.52 -6.15 1.20
CA ALA A 319 0.34 -6.92 1.62
C ALA A 319 0.17 -7.01 3.14
N GLY A 320 1.25 -7.29 3.89
CA GLY A 320 1.19 -7.37 5.36
C GLY A 320 0.83 -6.03 6.01
N VAL A 321 1.36 -4.93 5.47
CA VAL A 321 1.04 -3.57 5.93
C VAL A 321 -0.43 -3.26 5.69
N ILE A 322 -0.97 -3.59 4.51
CA ILE A 322 -2.38 -3.38 4.18
C ILE A 322 -3.29 -4.20 5.10
N ALA A 323 -2.92 -5.46 5.38
CA ALA A 323 -3.65 -6.30 6.33
C ALA A 323 -3.70 -5.67 7.73
N ASP A 324 -2.62 -5.03 8.18
CA ASP A 324 -2.60 -4.32 9.46
C ASP A 324 -3.46 -3.06 9.43
N CYS A 325 -3.40 -2.27 8.36
CA CYS A 325 -4.29 -1.13 8.15
C CYS A 325 -5.77 -1.55 8.24
N ILE A 326 -6.14 -2.70 7.66
CA ILE A 326 -7.51 -3.25 7.74
C ILE A 326 -7.92 -3.49 9.21
N ARG A 327 -7.07 -4.18 9.97
CA ARG A 327 -7.34 -4.51 11.37
C ARG A 327 -7.45 -3.25 12.22
N VAL A 328 -6.55 -2.28 12.03
CA VAL A 328 -6.55 -0.98 12.72
C VAL A 328 -7.78 -0.15 12.36
N SER A 329 -8.19 -0.15 11.09
CA SER A 329 -9.40 0.57 10.65
C SER A 329 -10.65 -0.01 11.30
N LYS A 330 -10.73 -1.34 11.48
CA LYS A 330 -11.84 -1.95 12.23
C LYS A 330 -11.84 -1.55 13.70
N ILE A 331 -10.68 -1.48 14.34
CA ILE A 331 -10.55 -0.95 15.72
C ILE A 331 -11.14 0.47 15.79
N ALA A 332 -10.78 1.34 14.85
CA ALA A 332 -11.29 2.71 14.80
C ALA A 332 -12.81 2.75 14.58
N LYS A 333 -13.31 1.94 13.63
CA LYS A 333 -14.75 1.84 13.33
C LYS A 333 -15.55 1.40 14.56
N ASP A 334 -15.08 0.40 15.29
CA ASP A 334 -15.78 -0.11 16.49
C ASP A 334 -15.75 0.89 17.65
N ARG A 335 -14.74 1.78 17.68
CA ARG A 335 -14.64 2.91 18.62
C ARG A 335 -15.33 4.18 18.12
N LYS A 336 -15.93 4.17 16.92
CA LYS A 336 -16.54 5.34 16.27
C LYS A 336 -15.56 6.51 16.12
N ILE A 337 -14.31 6.22 15.80
CA ILE A 337 -13.26 7.21 15.58
C ILE A 337 -13.20 7.51 14.08
N GLY A 338 -13.62 8.72 13.72
CA GLY A 338 -13.62 9.20 12.34
C GLY A 338 -12.42 10.07 11.98
N GLY A 339 -12.28 10.35 10.68
CA GLY A 339 -11.23 11.20 10.14
C GLY A 339 -9.89 10.47 9.99
N VAL A 340 -8.81 11.24 9.91
CA VAL A 340 -7.46 10.70 9.75
C VAL A 340 -6.99 10.01 11.03
N LEU A 341 -6.56 8.75 10.93
CA LEU A 341 -5.84 8.06 12.00
C LEU A 341 -4.35 8.42 11.94
N HIS A 342 -3.98 9.58 12.48
CA HIS A 342 -2.63 10.13 12.43
C HIS A 342 -1.54 9.12 12.86
N SER A 343 -1.80 8.35 13.91
CA SER A 343 -0.90 7.32 14.43
C SER A 343 -0.67 6.19 13.42
N ALA A 344 -1.74 5.76 12.74
CA ALA A 344 -1.66 4.74 11.71
C ALA A 344 -1.01 5.26 10.43
N CYS A 345 -1.40 6.46 9.96
CA CYS A 345 -0.83 7.06 8.76
C CYS A 345 0.68 7.26 8.89
N SER A 346 1.14 7.83 10.00
CA SER A 346 2.58 8.11 10.22
C SER A 346 3.42 6.82 10.13
N PHE A 347 2.88 5.70 10.62
CA PHE A 347 3.58 4.43 10.62
C PHE A 347 3.45 3.68 9.28
N PHE A 348 2.25 3.58 8.72
CA PHE A 348 1.96 2.74 7.54
C PHE A 348 2.10 3.45 6.19
N ASN A 349 2.17 4.77 6.12
CA ASN A 349 2.10 5.51 4.86
C ASN A 349 3.36 6.35 4.58
N LYS A 350 3.72 6.49 3.30
CA LYS A 350 4.91 7.24 2.84
C LYS A 350 4.68 8.75 2.91
N HIS A 351 3.43 9.20 2.72
CA HIS A 351 3.06 10.60 2.71
C HIS A 351 1.95 10.91 3.74
N PRO A 352 2.17 10.64 5.04
CA PRO A 352 1.19 10.94 6.07
C PRO A 352 0.97 12.46 6.22
N PRO A 353 -0.16 12.90 6.82
CA PRO A 353 -0.37 14.30 7.20
C PRO A 353 0.65 14.83 8.22
N GLU A 354 1.10 13.97 9.15
CA GLU A 354 2.18 14.25 10.09
C GLU A 354 3.33 13.27 9.82
N GLN A 355 4.51 13.76 9.45
CA GLN A 355 5.69 12.92 9.24
C GLN A 355 6.42 12.71 10.57
N LEU A 356 6.57 11.45 10.97
CA LEU A 356 7.31 11.06 12.17
C LEU A 356 8.44 10.09 11.83
N GLU A 357 9.42 9.99 12.72
CA GLU A 357 10.36 8.87 12.69
C GLU A 357 9.62 7.56 12.95
N ASP A 358 10.01 6.50 12.24
CA ASP A 358 9.30 5.22 12.24
C ASP A 358 9.18 4.60 13.65
N TYR A 359 10.19 4.79 14.51
CA TYR A 359 10.16 4.35 15.92
C TYR A 359 9.07 5.08 16.73
N VAL A 360 8.99 6.40 16.61
CA VAL A 360 7.97 7.22 17.29
C VAL A 360 6.58 6.91 16.74
N ALA A 361 6.46 6.79 15.43
CA ALA A 361 5.21 6.42 14.77
C ALA A 361 4.70 5.05 15.27
N LYS A 362 5.60 4.07 15.45
CA LYS A 362 5.25 2.75 16.00
C LYS A 362 4.71 2.87 17.42
N ILE A 363 5.34 3.65 18.29
CA ILE A 363 4.85 3.87 19.67
C ILE A 363 3.44 4.44 19.65
N ARG A 364 3.20 5.51 18.88
CA ARG A 364 1.87 6.14 18.78
C ARG A 364 0.81 5.19 18.24
N LEU A 365 1.16 4.36 17.25
CA LEU A 365 0.27 3.32 16.75
C LEU A 365 -0.10 2.30 17.84
N VAL A 366 0.87 1.83 18.62
CA VAL A 366 0.61 0.90 19.73
C VAL A 366 -0.26 1.56 20.81
N GLU A 367 -0.01 2.83 21.15
CA GLU A 367 -0.87 3.60 22.06
C GLU A 367 -2.32 3.67 21.54
N PHE A 368 -2.51 3.92 20.24
CA PHE A 368 -3.83 3.88 19.63
C PHE A 368 -4.46 2.49 19.75
N ILE A 369 -3.75 1.43 19.38
CA ILE A 369 -4.23 0.04 19.48
C ILE A 369 -4.67 -0.28 20.92
N GLU A 370 -3.87 0.11 21.91
CA GLU A 370 -4.14 -0.10 23.35
C GLU A 370 -5.16 0.86 23.97
N ASN A 371 -5.78 1.75 23.16
CA ASN A 371 -6.75 2.74 23.60
C ASN A 371 -6.18 3.78 24.60
N LYS A 372 -4.88 4.05 24.52
CA LYS A 372 -4.17 5.10 25.27
C LYS A 372 -4.09 6.42 24.50
N ARG A 373 -4.45 6.39 23.21
CA ARG A 373 -4.47 7.52 22.27
C ARG A 373 -5.71 7.43 21.39
N GLU A 374 -6.27 8.60 21.06
CA GLU A 374 -7.49 8.68 20.25
C GLU A 374 -7.25 8.48 18.74
N ARG A 375 -6.23 9.10 18.14
CA ARG A 375 -5.98 9.05 16.68
C ARG A 375 -4.51 8.93 16.31
#